data_AF-A0A5C3ML15-F1
#
_entry.id   AF-A0A5C3ML15-F1
#
_cell.length_a   1.000
_cell.length_b   1.000
_cell.length_c   1.000
_cell.angle_alpha   90.00
_cell.angle_beta   90.00
_cell.angle_gamma   90.00
#
_symmetry.space_group_name_H-M   'P 1'
#
loop_
_entity.id
_entity.type
_entity.pdbx_description
1 polymer ?
#
loop_
_entity_poly.entity_id
_entity_poly.type
_entity_poly.pdbx_seq_one_letter_code
_entity_poly.pdbx_strand_id
1 'polypeptide(L)'
;MPPTDDNSILELRGAAVEWLGSGGQITIQGVEYEYADSDADDDSIDDAVGPGRTFGKLVKRMAASVEMFLSFCSDLLGNGPDAIFTRLMRRNDPLDSRYRRTKRLSWWIKDLAYIFPPIRLGVYRNLYHNRDISRLVQFVIDRRYHISVRLTAAYYLLILLKFSRLCAFVPLFHDVLSRICQEGSRHGIKPSTLRPLQEVLTFKEDLMCITTCDAKEVPAVIIGSSEDMASSLVHYFWVWSLGLQCLRIHTRSDLEAVEQANQVVGSRLYRLAPDPNPLECALKLEVQKWYEWVDGDINDKRMQFEMREFMEHIQYIIPCGTEYGNRYRAI
;
A
#
# COMPACT_ATOMS: atom_id res chain seq x y z
N MET A 1 39.01 -43.30 -37.08
CA MET A 1 38.92 -41.83 -37.05
C MET A 1 39.25 -41.39 -35.63
N PRO A 2 40.30 -40.59 -35.42
CA PRO A 2 40.58 -40.01 -34.12
C PRO A 2 39.55 -38.92 -33.80
N PRO A 3 39.18 -38.71 -32.53
CA PRO A 3 38.36 -37.56 -32.13
C PRO A 3 39.15 -36.28 -32.36
N THR A 4 38.58 -35.34 -33.10
CA THR A 4 39.03 -33.95 -33.15
C THR A 4 38.60 -33.30 -31.84
N ASP A 5 39.48 -33.31 -30.84
CA ASP A 5 39.32 -32.48 -29.64
C ASP A 5 39.47 -31.01 -30.08
N ASP A 6 38.35 -30.30 -30.06
CA ASP A 6 38.24 -28.89 -30.43
C ASP A 6 38.82 -28.04 -29.29
N ASN A 7 40.16 -27.91 -29.26
CA ASN A 7 40.92 -27.15 -28.25
C ASN A 7 40.79 -25.61 -28.42
N SER A 8 39.71 -25.14 -29.06
CA SER A 8 39.51 -23.73 -29.39
C SER A 8 38.98 -22.90 -28.20
N ILE A 9 38.51 -23.56 -27.13
CA ILE A 9 37.94 -22.89 -25.95
C ILE A 9 38.72 -23.28 -24.70
N LEU A 10 39.32 -22.28 -24.04
CA LEU A 10 40.08 -22.46 -22.81
C LEU A 10 39.35 -21.77 -21.66
N GLU A 11 38.87 -22.54 -20.68
CA GLU A 11 38.15 -21.99 -19.52
C GLU A 11 39.16 -21.54 -18.45
N LEU A 12 39.21 -20.25 -18.15
CA LEU A 12 40.06 -19.66 -17.11
C LEU A 12 39.24 -19.40 -15.85
N ARG A 13 39.66 -19.93 -14.69
CA ARG A 13 39.00 -19.72 -13.39
C ARG A 13 39.97 -19.21 -12.34
N GLY A 14 39.55 -18.24 -11.53
CA GLY A 14 40.26 -17.78 -10.32
C GLY A 14 40.46 -16.27 -10.23
N ALA A 15 40.80 -15.77 -9.03
CA ALA A 15 40.96 -14.33 -8.76
C ALA A 15 42.04 -13.64 -9.62
N ALA A 16 42.96 -14.41 -10.21
CA ALA A 16 44.01 -13.90 -11.07
C ALA A 16 43.54 -13.42 -12.46
N VAL A 17 42.27 -13.65 -12.83
CA VAL A 17 41.67 -13.21 -14.10
C VAL A 17 40.53 -12.18 -13.92
N GLU A 18 40.18 -11.79 -12.68
CA GLU A 18 39.13 -10.78 -12.41
C GLU A 18 39.44 -9.37 -12.96
N TRP A 19 40.70 -9.10 -13.30
CA TRP A 19 41.12 -7.82 -13.89
C TRP A 19 40.95 -7.77 -15.42
N LEU A 20 40.67 -8.90 -16.09
CA LEU A 20 40.38 -8.92 -17.52
C LEU A 20 38.94 -8.47 -17.75
N GLY A 21 38.77 -7.24 -18.21
CA GLY A 21 37.49 -6.73 -18.71
C GLY A 21 37.16 -7.27 -20.10
N SER A 22 35.90 -7.14 -20.52
CA SER A 22 35.43 -7.47 -21.87
C SER A 22 36.34 -6.87 -22.96
N GLY A 23 36.83 -7.71 -23.89
CA GLY A 23 37.75 -7.32 -24.96
C GLY A 23 39.24 -7.26 -24.54
N GLY A 24 39.56 -7.66 -23.31
CA GLY A 24 40.94 -7.81 -22.86
C GLY A 24 41.63 -8.99 -23.56
N GLN A 25 42.89 -8.81 -23.97
CA GLN A 25 43.66 -9.88 -24.61
C GLN A 25 44.64 -10.51 -23.61
N ILE A 26 44.75 -11.84 -23.64
CA ILE A 26 45.73 -12.60 -22.85
C ILE A 26 46.49 -13.55 -23.76
N THR A 27 47.81 -13.61 -23.61
CA THR A 27 48.67 -14.53 -24.34
C THR A 27 49.00 -15.75 -23.48
N ILE A 28 48.62 -16.94 -23.94
CA ILE A 28 48.94 -18.20 -23.25
C ILE A 28 49.76 -19.06 -24.22
N GLN A 29 50.98 -19.42 -23.79
CA GLN A 29 51.91 -20.22 -24.61
C GLN A 29 52.19 -19.65 -26.02
N GLY A 30 52.17 -18.32 -26.15
CA GLY A 30 52.43 -17.62 -27.42
C GLY A 30 51.21 -17.52 -28.35
N VAL A 31 50.02 -17.95 -27.92
CA VAL A 31 48.76 -17.76 -28.63
C VAL A 31 47.95 -16.66 -27.92
N GLU A 32 47.49 -15.67 -28.68
CA GLU A 32 46.63 -14.60 -28.18
C GLU A 32 45.17 -15.06 -28.12
N TYR A 33 44.54 -14.84 -26.97
CA TYR A 33 43.13 -15.10 -26.72
C TYR A 33 42.46 -13.80 -26.32
N GLU A 34 41.26 -13.56 -26.86
CA GLU A 34 40.40 -12.46 -26.44
C GLU A 34 39.46 -12.96 -25.34
N TYR A 35 39.42 -12.25 -24.21
CA TYR A 35 38.52 -12.51 -23.12
C TYR A 35 37.10 -12.08 -23.49
N ALA A 36 36.25 -13.08 -23.74
CA ALA A 36 34.81 -12.90 -23.86
C ALA A 36 34.19 -13.06 -22.46
N ASP A 37 33.65 -11.96 -21.95
CA ASP A 37 32.97 -11.94 -20.66
C ASP A 37 31.72 -12.82 -20.70
N SER A 38 31.71 -13.91 -19.93
CA SER A 38 30.58 -14.85 -19.85
C SER A 38 29.40 -14.30 -19.05
N ASP A 39 29.56 -13.14 -18.40
CA ASP A 39 28.49 -12.44 -17.71
C ASP A 39 27.70 -11.48 -18.64
N ALA A 40 28.12 -11.34 -19.89
CA ALA A 40 27.23 -10.87 -20.94
C ALA A 40 26.22 -11.99 -21.22
N ASP A 41 24.95 -11.71 -20.95
CA ASP A 41 23.76 -12.52 -21.19
C ASP A 41 23.89 -13.50 -22.39
N ASP A 42 23.12 -14.60 -22.35
CA ASP A 42 22.86 -15.63 -23.39
C ASP A 42 22.79 -15.16 -24.88
N ASP A 43 22.88 -13.86 -25.14
CA ASP A 43 23.01 -13.21 -26.42
C ASP A 43 24.36 -13.45 -27.14
N SER A 44 25.45 -13.89 -26.48
CA SER A 44 26.74 -14.14 -27.14
C SER A 44 26.84 -15.51 -27.86
N ILE A 45 26.02 -16.49 -27.47
CA ILE A 45 25.83 -17.76 -28.22
C ILE A 45 24.94 -17.53 -29.45
N ASP A 46 24.23 -16.40 -29.51
CA ASP A 46 23.19 -16.12 -30.49
C ASP A 46 23.75 -15.58 -31.85
N ASP A 47 25.07 -15.44 -32.01
CA ASP A 47 25.69 -14.94 -33.24
C ASP A 47 26.16 -16.00 -34.25
N ALA A 48 25.88 -17.29 -33.99
CA ALA A 48 25.95 -18.30 -35.04
C ALA A 48 24.81 -18.12 -36.06
N VAL A 49 25.17 -17.89 -37.33
CA VAL A 49 24.22 -17.71 -38.44
C VAL A 49 23.52 -19.04 -38.76
N GLY A 50 22.25 -19.21 -38.35
CA GLY A 50 21.50 -20.43 -38.65
C GLY A 50 19.97 -20.33 -38.50
N PRO A 51 19.19 -21.23 -39.16
CA PRO A 51 17.72 -21.24 -39.14
C PRO A 51 17.10 -21.47 -37.74
N GLY A 52 17.89 -21.91 -36.76
CA GLY A 52 17.48 -21.97 -35.36
C GLY A 52 17.21 -20.59 -34.73
N ARG A 53 17.89 -19.52 -35.18
CA ARG A 53 17.75 -18.16 -34.60
C ARG A 53 16.43 -17.50 -34.97
N THR A 54 15.93 -17.68 -36.18
CA THR A 54 14.62 -17.15 -36.58
C THR A 54 13.49 -17.81 -35.81
N PHE A 55 13.58 -19.13 -35.58
CA PHE A 55 12.62 -19.84 -34.74
C PHE A 55 12.74 -19.44 -33.25
N GLY A 56 13.95 -19.35 -32.71
CA GLY A 56 14.19 -18.89 -31.34
C GLY A 56 13.67 -17.47 -31.08
N LYS A 57 13.90 -16.53 -32.00
CA LYS A 57 13.35 -15.16 -31.93
C LYS A 57 11.82 -15.15 -32.05
N LEU A 58 11.24 -16.00 -32.89
CA LEU A 58 9.80 -16.14 -33.01
C LEU A 58 9.19 -16.71 -31.72
N VAL A 59 9.78 -17.75 -31.16
CA VAL A 59 9.36 -18.36 -29.89
C VAL A 59 9.52 -17.37 -28.74
N LYS A 60 10.63 -16.65 -28.61
CA LYS A 60 10.82 -15.59 -27.60
C LYS A 60 9.73 -14.49 -27.73
N ARG A 61 9.41 -14.05 -28.96
CA ARG A 61 8.33 -13.06 -29.20
C ARG A 61 6.93 -13.60 -28.89
N MET A 62 6.67 -14.86 -29.23
CA MET A 62 5.39 -15.50 -28.96
C MET A 62 5.23 -15.84 -27.48
N ALA A 63 6.29 -16.22 -26.79
CA ALA A 63 6.28 -16.59 -25.37
C ALA A 63 5.72 -15.44 -24.51
N ALA A 64 6.19 -14.21 -24.71
CA ALA A 64 5.67 -13.04 -23.98
C ALA A 64 4.18 -12.80 -24.22
N SER A 65 3.71 -12.99 -25.47
CA SER A 65 2.29 -12.81 -25.82
C SER A 65 1.41 -13.94 -25.26
N VAL A 66 1.91 -15.18 -25.33
CA VAL A 66 1.23 -16.37 -24.78
C VAL A 66 1.18 -16.30 -23.26
N GLU A 67 2.24 -15.86 -22.59
CA GLU A 67 2.25 -15.66 -21.15
C GLU A 67 1.24 -14.60 -20.71
N MET A 68 1.19 -13.47 -21.43
CA MET A 68 0.21 -12.41 -21.17
C MET A 68 -1.23 -12.92 -21.38
N PHE A 69 -1.45 -13.73 -22.42
CA PHE A 69 -2.72 -14.37 -22.70
C PHE A 69 -3.11 -15.40 -21.62
N LEU A 70 -2.17 -16.25 -21.18
CA LEU A 70 -2.40 -17.23 -20.12
C LEU A 70 -2.64 -16.58 -18.77
N SER A 71 -1.95 -15.48 -18.45
CA SER A 71 -2.24 -14.66 -17.27
C SER A 71 -3.67 -14.12 -17.32
N PHE A 72 -4.08 -13.59 -18.48
CA PHE A 72 -5.45 -13.12 -18.68
C PHE A 72 -6.48 -14.25 -18.58
N CYS A 73 -6.19 -15.43 -19.13
CA CYS A 73 -7.03 -16.61 -18.99
C CYS A 73 -7.10 -17.10 -17.53
N SER A 74 -6.01 -17.03 -16.77
CA SER A 74 -6.01 -17.36 -15.33
C SER A 74 -6.89 -16.41 -14.53
N ASP A 75 -6.87 -15.11 -14.84
CA ASP A 75 -7.80 -14.13 -14.28
C ASP A 75 -9.26 -14.43 -14.67
N LEU A 76 -9.52 -14.78 -15.93
CA LEU A 76 -10.85 -15.17 -16.43
C LEU A 76 -11.38 -16.44 -15.74
N LEU A 77 -10.51 -17.42 -15.49
CA LEU A 77 -10.82 -18.63 -14.72
C LEU A 77 -10.95 -18.36 -13.22
N GLY A 78 -10.78 -17.10 -12.81
CA GLY A 78 -10.99 -16.66 -11.44
C GLY A 78 -9.83 -16.98 -10.50
N ASN A 79 -8.64 -17.25 -11.02
CA ASN A 79 -7.48 -17.63 -10.21
C ASN A 79 -6.43 -16.54 -10.07
N GLY A 80 -6.43 -15.50 -10.91
CA GLY A 80 -5.49 -14.40 -10.75
C GLY A 80 -5.90 -13.35 -9.70
N PRO A 81 -5.02 -12.37 -9.43
CA PRO A 81 -5.14 -11.47 -8.29
C PRO A 81 -6.40 -10.60 -8.32
N ASP A 82 -6.82 -10.14 -9.51
CA ASP A 82 -8.03 -9.32 -9.68
C ASP A 82 -9.29 -10.09 -9.25
N ALA A 83 -9.38 -11.37 -9.67
CA ALA A 83 -10.51 -12.22 -9.35
C ALA A 83 -10.54 -12.62 -7.88
N ILE A 84 -9.38 -12.92 -7.29
CA ILE A 84 -9.25 -13.24 -5.87
C ILE A 84 -9.66 -12.04 -5.02
N PHE A 85 -9.12 -10.86 -5.31
CA PHE A 85 -9.47 -9.65 -4.57
C PHE A 85 -10.96 -9.31 -4.73
N THR A 86 -11.52 -9.43 -5.94
CA THR A 86 -12.96 -9.23 -6.16
C THR A 86 -13.81 -10.21 -5.34
N ARG A 87 -13.43 -11.49 -5.31
CA ARG A 87 -14.13 -12.52 -4.53
C ARG A 87 -14.06 -12.23 -3.04
N LEU A 88 -12.90 -11.81 -2.56
CA LEU A 88 -12.67 -11.38 -1.17
C LEU A 88 -13.61 -10.23 -0.80
N MET A 89 -13.68 -9.19 -1.63
CA MET A 89 -14.57 -8.05 -1.39
C MET A 89 -16.05 -8.41 -1.45
N ARG A 90 -16.49 -9.25 -2.40
CA ARG A 90 -17.87 -9.77 -2.44
C ARG A 90 -18.25 -10.57 -1.21
N ARG A 91 -17.32 -11.37 -0.68
CA ARG A 91 -17.60 -12.24 0.47
C ARG A 91 -17.80 -11.39 1.72
N ASN A 92 -17.02 -10.32 1.86
CA ASN A 92 -17.19 -9.39 2.95
C ASN A 92 -18.46 -8.57 2.75
N ASP A 93 -18.72 -8.04 1.55
CA ASP A 93 -19.87 -7.20 1.27
C ASP A 93 -20.77 -7.78 0.16
N PRO A 94 -21.62 -8.78 0.48
CA PRO A 94 -22.43 -9.48 -0.53
C PRO A 94 -23.57 -8.62 -1.08
N LEU A 95 -23.94 -7.54 -0.40
CA LEU A 95 -25.04 -6.68 -0.78
C LEU A 95 -24.65 -5.65 -1.85
N ASP A 96 -23.35 -5.36 -2.00
CA ASP A 96 -22.91 -4.41 -3.01
C ASP A 96 -22.83 -5.05 -4.41
N SER A 97 -23.85 -4.75 -5.20
CA SER A 97 -23.96 -5.22 -6.59
C SER A 97 -22.82 -4.76 -7.50
N ARG A 98 -22.05 -3.71 -7.13
CA ARG A 98 -20.92 -3.22 -7.92
C ARG A 98 -19.81 -4.26 -8.06
N TYR A 99 -19.69 -5.16 -7.09
CA TYR A 99 -18.66 -6.19 -7.08
C TYR A 99 -18.96 -7.38 -7.97
N ARG A 100 -20.16 -7.51 -8.57
CA ARG A 100 -20.63 -8.69 -9.34
C ARG A 100 -19.76 -9.11 -10.53
N ARG A 101 -18.84 -8.27 -10.99
CA ARG A 101 -17.86 -8.61 -12.05
C ARG A 101 -16.44 -8.45 -11.52
N THR A 102 -15.50 -9.23 -12.03
CA THR A 102 -14.06 -9.04 -11.74
C THR A 102 -13.67 -7.61 -12.07
N LYS A 103 -13.00 -6.95 -11.13
CA LYS A 103 -12.56 -5.57 -11.25
C LYS A 103 -11.05 -5.53 -11.25
N ARG A 104 -10.50 -4.73 -12.16
CA ARG A 104 -9.07 -4.46 -12.24
C ARG A 104 -8.64 -3.51 -11.14
N LEU A 105 -7.35 -3.52 -10.81
CA LEU A 105 -6.75 -2.65 -9.79
C LEU A 105 -7.10 -1.17 -9.99
N SER A 106 -7.10 -0.69 -11.24
CA SER A 106 -7.44 0.71 -11.55
C SER A 106 -8.89 1.08 -11.21
N TRP A 107 -9.82 0.13 -11.27
CA TRP A 107 -11.20 0.35 -10.82
C TRP A 107 -11.23 0.48 -9.31
N TRP A 108 -10.56 -0.41 -8.59
CA TRP A 108 -10.47 -0.36 -7.12
C TRP A 108 -9.86 0.95 -6.65
N ILE A 109 -8.74 1.37 -7.24
CA ILE A 109 -8.07 2.64 -6.93
C ILE A 109 -9.03 3.82 -7.11
N LYS A 110 -9.76 3.89 -8.23
CA LYS A 110 -10.74 4.97 -8.46
C LYS A 110 -11.89 4.95 -7.45
N ASP A 111 -12.32 3.76 -7.06
CA ASP A 111 -13.48 3.58 -6.19
C ASP A 111 -13.10 3.66 -4.69
N LEU A 112 -11.80 3.67 -4.34
CA LEU A 112 -11.31 3.86 -2.96
C LEU A 112 -11.95 5.07 -2.28
N ALA A 113 -12.09 6.18 -3.02
CA ALA A 113 -12.61 7.44 -2.50
C ALA A 113 -14.16 7.54 -2.47
N TYR A 114 -14.89 6.54 -2.97
CA TYR A 114 -16.35 6.60 -3.15
C TYR A 114 -17.11 5.49 -2.42
N ILE A 115 -16.53 4.32 -2.19
CA ILE A 115 -17.34 3.16 -1.80
C ILE A 115 -17.71 3.12 -0.32
N PHE A 116 -16.89 3.62 0.60
CA PHE A 116 -17.06 3.21 2.01
C PHE A 116 -17.21 4.37 2.99
N PRO A 117 -18.46 4.74 3.35
CA PRO A 117 -18.70 5.48 4.59
C PRO A 117 -18.24 4.64 5.81
N PRO A 118 -17.83 5.29 6.91
CA PRO A 118 -17.29 4.66 8.13
C PRO A 118 -18.17 3.55 8.71
N ILE A 119 -19.46 3.60 8.42
CA ILE A 119 -20.51 2.90 9.14
C ILE A 119 -20.53 1.39 8.83
N ARG A 120 -19.84 0.90 7.80
CA ARG A 120 -19.72 -0.56 7.51
C ARG A 120 -18.60 -1.26 8.31
N LEU A 121 -18.14 -0.67 9.42
CA LEU A 121 -17.17 -1.22 10.38
C LEU A 121 -17.46 -2.66 10.86
N GLY A 122 -18.72 -3.09 10.87
CA GLY A 122 -19.12 -4.42 11.36
C GLY A 122 -18.81 -5.60 10.42
N VAL A 123 -18.52 -5.33 9.14
CA VAL A 123 -18.57 -6.35 8.09
C VAL A 123 -17.24 -7.09 7.88
N TYR A 124 -16.12 -6.53 8.35
CA TYR A 124 -14.77 -7.07 8.09
C TYR A 124 -14.19 -7.95 9.22
N ARG A 125 -14.99 -8.33 10.22
CA ARG A 125 -14.51 -9.14 11.37
C ARG A 125 -13.97 -10.53 10.99
N ASN A 126 -14.37 -11.09 9.85
CA ASN A 126 -14.00 -12.46 9.44
C ASN A 126 -12.78 -12.55 8.50
N LEU A 127 -11.97 -11.49 8.37
CA LEU A 127 -10.80 -11.50 7.48
C LEU A 127 -9.65 -12.41 7.97
N TYR A 128 -9.58 -12.71 9.27
CA TYR A 128 -8.47 -13.43 9.91
C TYR A 128 -8.24 -14.87 9.41
N HIS A 129 -9.25 -15.50 8.81
CA HIS A 129 -9.14 -16.86 8.25
C HIS A 129 -9.38 -16.91 6.74
N ASN A 130 -9.15 -15.80 6.06
CA ASN A 130 -9.49 -15.75 4.64
C ASN A 130 -8.38 -16.34 3.77
N ARG A 131 -8.62 -17.57 3.28
CA ARG A 131 -7.81 -18.27 2.26
C ARG A 131 -7.42 -17.38 1.07
N ASP A 132 -8.25 -16.40 0.72
CA ASP A 132 -7.97 -15.49 -0.39
C ASP A 132 -6.83 -14.50 -0.08
N ILE A 133 -6.64 -14.06 1.17
CA ILE A 133 -5.48 -13.25 1.56
C ILE A 133 -4.19 -14.07 1.44
N SER A 134 -4.21 -15.31 1.94
CA SER A 134 -3.06 -16.21 1.81
C SER A 134 -2.69 -16.45 0.35
N ARG A 135 -3.69 -16.53 -0.55
CA ARG A 135 -3.45 -16.64 -1.98
C ARG A 135 -2.83 -15.38 -2.58
N LEU A 136 -3.28 -14.18 -2.20
CA LEU A 136 -2.65 -12.93 -2.63
C LEU A 136 -1.19 -12.87 -2.18
N VAL A 137 -0.92 -13.26 -0.93
CA VAL A 137 0.46 -13.39 -0.41
C VAL A 137 1.28 -14.39 -1.24
N GLN A 138 0.70 -15.56 -1.58
CA GLN A 138 1.36 -16.54 -2.45
C GLN A 138 1.68 -15.95 -3.83
N PHE A 139 0.78 -15.17 -4.44
CA PHE A 139 1.06 -14.47 -5.69
C PHE A 139 2.28 -13.56 -5.57
N VAL A 140 2.41 -12.81 -4.48
CA VAL A 140 3.56 -11.90 -4.33
C VAL A 140 4.88 -12.67 -4.15
N ILE A 141 4.86 -13.79 -3.42
CA ILE A 141 6.07 -14.58 -3.12
C ILE A 141 6.50 -15.47 -4.29
N ASP A 142 5.55 -16.05 -5.03
CA ASP A 142 5.82 -17.07 -6.03
C ASP A 142 6.46 -16.47 -7.29
N ARG A 143 7.76 -16.72 -7.45
CA ARG A 143 8.58 -16.23 -8.57
C ARG A 143 8.21 -16.80 -9.93
N ARG A 144 7.35 -17.83 -9.99
CA ARG A 144 6.84 -18.36 -11.25
C ARG A 144 5.91 -17.38 -11.96
N TYR A 145 5.36 -16.40 -11.24
CA TYR A 145 4.56 -15.34 -11.83
C TYR A 145 5.42 -14.16 -12.28
N HIS A 146 5.07 -13.57 -13.43
CA HIS A 146 5.68 -12.34 -13.90
C HIS A 146 5.57 -11.21 -12.87
N ILE A 147 6.60 -10.37 -12.77
CA ILE A 147 6.72 -9.31 -11.74
C ILE A 147 5.50 -8.37 -11.70
N SER A 148 4.86 -8.10 -12.85
CA SER A 148 3.65 -7.26 -12.93
C SER A 148 2.42 -7.86 -12.21
N VAL A 149 2.24 -9.18 -12.28
CA VAL A 149 1.16 -9.90 -11.59
C VAL A 149 1.39 -9.86 -10.09
N ARG A 150 2.63 -10.12 -9.68
CA ARG A 150 3.07 -10.10 -8.28
C ARG A 150 2.93 -8.72 -7.68
N LEU A 151 3.30 -7.69 -8.43
CA LEU A 151 3.13 -6.29 -8.04
C LEU A 151 1.64 -5.94 -7.90
N THR A 152 0.80 -6.39 -8.82
CA THR A 152 -0.66 -6.20 -8.73
C THR A 152 -1.23 -6.83 -7.45
N ALA A 153 -0.81 -8.06 -7.11
CA ALA A 153 -1.17 -8.69 -5.85
C ALA A 153 -0.68 -7.89 -4.63
N ALA A 154 0.54 -7.33 -4.68
CA ALA A 154 1.10 -6.51 -3.61
C ALA A 154 0.29 -5.21 -3.40
N TYR A 155 -0.15 -4.57 -4.48
CA TYR A 155 -1.07 -3.43 -4.44
C TYR A 155 -2.42 -3.79 -3.81
N TYR A 156 -2.95 -4.99 -4.09
CA TYR A 156 -4.14 -5.48 -3.40
C TYR A 156 -3.91 -5.69 -1.91
N LEU A 157 -2.73 -6.16 -1.49
CA LEU A 157 -2.40 -6.26 -0.07
C LEU A 157 -2.36 -4.88 0.60
N LEU A 158 -1.85 -3.84 -0.06
CA LEU A 158 -1.93 -2.45 0.44
C LEU A 158 -3.37 -1.98 0.61
N ILE A 159 -4.20 -2.23 -0.41
CA ILE A 159 -5.62 -1.89 -0.34
C ILE A 159 -6.31 -2.66 0.80
N LEU A 160 -5.96 -3.94 1.02
CA LEU A 160 -6.46 -4.68 2.16
C LEU A 160 -5.99 -4.10 3.48
N LEU A 161 -4.73 -3.71 3.59
CA LEU A 161 -4.19 -3.10 4.80
C LEU A 161 -5.04 -1.90 5.19
N LYS A 162 -5.35 -1.00 4.25
CA LYS A 162 -6.28 0.11 4.45
C LYS A 162 -7.64 -0.33 5.02
N PHE A 163 -8.25 -1.38 4.45
CA PHE A 163 -9.62 -1.79 4.84
C PHE A 163 -9.73 -2.49 6.19
N SER A 164 -8.61 -2.92 6.74
CA SER A 164 -8.63 -3.99 7.69
C SER A 164 -7.82 -3.55 8.89
N ARG A 165 -8.41 -3.61 10.10
CA ARG A 165 -7.70 -3.43 11.38
C ARG A 165 -6.73 -4.58 11.65
N LEU A 166 -6.06 -5.04 10.60
CA LEU A 166 -5.28 -6.25 10.55
C LEU A 166 -3.83 -5.93 10.93
N CYS A 167 -3.65 -5.36 12.14
CA CYS A 167 -2.31 -5.24 12.74
C CYS A 167 -1.60 -6.61 12.71
N ALA A 168 -2.38 -7.70 12.88
CA ALA A 168 -1.88 -9.07 12.79
C ALA A 168 -1.28 -9.44 11.42
N PHE A 169 -1.68 -8.76 10.34
CA PHE A 169 -1.15 -9.00 9.00
C PHE A 169 -0.03 -8.04 8.63
N VAL A 170 0.19 -6.95 9.37
CA VAL A 170 1.30 -6.03 9.10
C VAL A 170 2.65 -6.76 9.07
N PRO A 171 3.00 -7.66 10.03
CA PRO A 171 4.22 -8.44 9.94
C PRO A 171 4.28 -9.34 8.70
N LEU A 172 3.17 -10.01 8.36
CA LEU A 172 3.08 -10.89 7.20
C LEU A 172 3.26 -10.12 5.89
N PHE A 173 2.61 -8.96 5.76
CA PHE A 173 2.72 -8.12 4.58
C PHE A 173 4.09 -7.48 4.50
N HIS A 174 4.68 -7.06 5.62
CA HIS A 174 6.00 -6.43 5.64
C HIS A 174 7.06 -7.28 4.93
N ASP A 175 7.19 -8.58 5.28
CA ASP A 175 8.21 -9.43 4.69
C ASP A 175 8.00 -9.65 3.19
N VAL A 176 6.74 -9.76 2.79
CA VAL A 176 6.31 -9.99 1.41
C VAL A 176 6.51 -8.73 0.56
N LEU A 177 6.16 -7.57 1.10
CA LEU A 177 6.34 -6.26 0.49
C LEU A 177 7.82 -5.89 0.38
N SER A 178 8.64 -6.23 1.39
CA SER A 178 10.09 -6.01 1.35
C SER A 178 10.75 -6.78 0.22
N ARG A 179 10.41 -8.06 0.07
CA ARG A 179 10.93 -8.91 -1.01
C ARG A 179 10.56 -8.37 -2.40
N ILE A 180 9.30 -8.00 -2.61
CA ILE A 180 8.85 -7.48 -3.93
C ILE A 180 9.44 -6.11 -4.24
N CYS A 181 9.67 -5.25 -3.24
CA CYS A 181 10.36 -3.97 -3.41
C CYS A 181 11.83 -4.17 -3.84
N GLN A 182 12.56 -5.05 -3.15
CA GLN A 182 13.95 -5.38 -3.50
C GLN A 182 14.04 -5.96 -4.91
N GLU A 183 13.14 -6.89 -5.24
CA GLU A 183 13.11 -7.51 -6.55
C GLU A 183 12.71 -6.52 -7.65
N GLY A 184 11.68 -5.70 -7.41
CA GLY A 184 11.27 -4.65 -8.34
C GLY A 184 12.39 -3.65 -8.62
N SER A 185 13.17 -3.29 -7.59
CA SER A 185 14.34 -2.42 -7.76
C SER A 185 15.41 -3.05 -8.66
N ARG A 186 15.67 -4.37 -8.51
CA ARG A 186 16.62 -5.10 -9.38
C ARG A 186 16.16 -5.17 -10.84
N HIS A 187 14.85 -5.22 -11.07
CA HIS A 187 14.27 -5.22 -12.41
C HIS A 187 14.06 -3.81 -13.00
N GLY A 188 14.61 -2.75 -12.38
CA GLY A 188 14.50 -1.39 -12.88
C GLY A 188 13.07 -0.82 -12.82
N ILE A 189 12.19 -1.35 -11.96
CA ILE A 189 10.86 -0.77 -11.76
C ILE A 189 11.04 0.65 -11.18
N LYS A 190 10.31 1.60 -11.77
CA LYS A 190 10.36 3.01 -11.35
C LYS A 190 10.12 3.15 -9.84
N PRO A 191 10.95 3.92 -9.11
CA PRO A 191 10.76 4.15 -7.67
C PRO A 191 9.38 4.68 -7.32
N SER A 192 8.75 5.51 -8.17
CA SER A 192 7.38 6.01 -7.96
C SER A 192 6.31 4.92 -7.95
N THR A 193 6.55 3.79 -8.61
CA THR A 193 5.65 2.62 -8.56
C THR A 193 5.88 1.81 -7.28
N LEU A 194 7.11 1.74 -6.77
CA LEU A 194 7.41 0.98 -5.55
C LEU A 194 7.18 1.80 -4.27
N ARG A 195 7.15 3.13 -4.37
CA ARG A 195 7.02 4.06 -3.25
C ARG A 195 5.88 3.70 -2.28
N PRO A 196 4.63 3.44 -2.72
CA PRO A 196 3.55 3.12 -1.79
C PRO A 196 3.83 1.87 -0.95
N LEU A 197 4.53 0.90 -1.55
CA LEU A 197 4.92 -0.34 -0.87
C LEU A 197 6.07 -0.07 0.11
N GLN A 198 7.05 0.72 -0.31
CA GLN A 198 8.21 1.11 0.50
C GLN A 198 7.79 1.92 1.72
N GLU A 199 6.84 2.84 1.57
CA GLU A 199 6.32 3.63 2.69
C GLU A 199 5.70 2.76 3.79
N VAL A 200 4.96 1.70 3.42
CA VAL A 200 4.43 0.75 4.41
C VAL A 200 5.53 0.01 5.16
N LEU A 201 6.67 -0.22 4.51
CA LEU A 201 7.84 -0.81 5.17
C LEU A 201 8.52 0.19 6.11
N THR A 202 8.68 1.43 5.66
CA THR A 202 9.35 2.50 6.42
C THR A 202 8.55 2.89 7.66
N PHE A 203 7.22 2.95 7.56
CA PHE A 203 6.33 3.40 8.64
C PHE A 203 5.64 2.23 9.35
N LYS A 204 6.25 1.04 9.33
CA LYS A 204 5.67 -0.18 9.92
C LYS A 204 5.38 0.00 11.41
N GLU A 205 6.34 0.54 12.15
CA GLU A 205 6.24 0.77 13.59
C GLU A 205 5.11 1.75 13.90
N ASP A 206 4.99 2.82 13.11
CA ASP A 206 3.94 3.82 13.28
C ASP A 206 2.56 3.24 12.97
N LEU A 207 2.44 2.50 11.86
CA LEU A 207 1.21 1.79 11.52
C LEU A 207 0.81 0.79 12.61
N MET A 208 1.77 0.06 13.17
CA MET A 208 1.53 -0.84 14.31
C MET A 208 1.09 -0.06 15.55
N CYS A 209 1.77 1.03 15.87
CA CYS A 209 1.45 1.89 17.01
C CYS A 209 0.01 2.41 16.89
N ILE A 210 -0.33 3.10 15.79
CA ILE A 210 -1.65 3.70 15.56
C ILE A 210 -2.77 2.65 15.62
N THR A 211 -2.52 1.47 15.04
CA THR A 211 -3.57 0.45 14.93
C THR A 211 -3.78 -0.38 16.20
N THR A 212 -2.81 -0.40 17.11
CA THR A 212 -2.88 -1.13 18.40
C THR A 212 -3.16 -0.23 19.59
N CYS A 213 -2.91 1.07 19.45
CA CYS A 213 -3.18 2.14 20.40
C CYS A 213 -4.63 2.11 20.90
N ASP A 214 -4.85 2.34 22.21
CA ASP A 214 -6.21 2.61 22.67
C ASP A 214 -6.67 3.93 22.03
N ALA A 215 -7.95 3.99 21.78
CA ALA A 215 -8.66 5.14 21.31
C ALA A 215 -8.19 6.45 22.00
N LYS A 216 -8.11 6.45 23.33
CA LYS A 216 -7.72 7.62 24.13
C LYS A 216 -6.28 8.09 23.92
N GLU A 217 -5.41 7.19 23.48
CA GLU A 217 -3.98 7.46 23.27
C GLU A 217 -3.70 7.98 21.85
N VAL A 218 -4.66 7.84 20.91
CA VAL A 218 -4.50 8.23 19.49
C VAL A 218 -4.04 9.68 19.33
N PRO A 219 -4.63 10.69 20.01
CA PRO A 219 -4.18 12.07 19.85
C PRO A 219 -2.71 12.25 20.26
N ALA A 220 -2.28 11.62 21.37
CA ALA A 220 -0.91 11.70 21.83
C ALA A 220 0.08 11.03 20.87
N VAL A 221 -0.29 9.88 20.28
CA VAL A 221 0.53 9.21 19.25
C VAL A 221 0.70 10.08 18.01
N ILE A 222 -0.36 10.77 17.57
CA ILE A 222 -0.30 11.66 16.40
C ILE A 222 0.59 12.87 16.66
N ILE A 223 0.43 13.49 17.84
CA ILE A 223 1.24 14.65 18.25
C ILE A 223 2.72 14.27 18.41
N GLY A 224 3.00 13.10 18.98
CA GLY A 224 4.36 12.58 19.19
C GLY A 224 5.03 12.00 17.95
N SER A 225 4.30 11.82 16.86
CA SER A 225 4.84 11.27 15.61
C SER A 225 5.82 12.24 14.95
N SER A 226 6.91 11.68 14.37
CA SER A 226 7.91 12.41 13.58
C SER A 226 7.31 13.34 12.52
N GLU A 227 7.91 14.51 12.32
CA GLU A 227 7.48 15.55 11.38
C GLU A 227 7.67 15.16 9.90
N ASP A 228 8.54 14.18 9.61
CA ASP A 228 8.93 13.81 8.25
C ASP A 228 8.03 12.75 7.59
N MET A 229 6.86 12.47 8.17
CA MET A 229 5.96 11.47 7.59
C MET A 229 5.31 11.95 6.30
N ALA A 230 5.68 11.34 5.18
CA ALA A 230 5.13 11.64 3.86
C ALA A 230 4.07 10.63 3.37
N SER A 231 3.81 9.55 4.11
CA SER A 231 2.97 8.47 3.59
C SER A 231 1.48 8.75 3.68
N SER A 232 0.78 8.70 2.54
CA SER A 232 -0.68 8.88 2.48
C SER A 232 -1.43 7.80 3.26
N LEU A 233 -0.87 6.58 3.34
CA LEU A 233 -1.52 5.50 4.09
C LEU A 233 -1.46 5.75 5.61
N VAL A 234 -0.34 6.25 6.12
CA VAL A 234 -0.22 6.61 7.55
C VAL A 234 -1.20 7.71 7.91
N HIS A 235 -1.28 8.76 7.08
CA HIS A 235 -2.26 9.82 7.27
C HIS A 235 -3.70 9.30 7.22
N TYR A 236 -4.00 8.34 6.35
CA TYR A 236 -5.30 7.67 6.33
C TYR A 236 -5.62 7.04 7.68
N PHE A 237 -4.70 6.29 8.27
CA PHE A 237 -4.90 5.68 9.57
C PHE A 237 -5.01 6.70 10.71
N TRP A 238 -4.27 7.82 10.66
CA TRP A 238 -4.42 8.90 11.63
C TRP A 238 -5.81 9.51 11.59
N VAL A 239 -6.24 9.99 10.42
CA VAL A 239 -7.53 10.65 10.28
C VAL A 239 -8.65 9.68 10.63
N TRP A 240 -8.58 8.44 10.15
CA TRP A 240 -9.57 7.42 10.49
C TRP A 240 -9.63 7.16 12.01
N SER A 241 -8.48 7.04 12.67
CA SER A 241 -8.41 6.78 14.11
C SER A 241 -8.91 7.97 14.93
N LEU A 242 -8.63 9.21 14.49
CA LEU A 242 -9.20 10.43 15.05
C LEU A 242 -10.72 10.50 14.87
N GLY A 243 -11.23 10.15 13.69
CA GLY A 243 -12.67 10.09 13.45
C GLY A 243 -13.39 9.13 14.38
N LEU A 244 -12.76 8.00 14.72
CA LEU A 244 -13.28 7.10 15.75
C LEU A 244 -13.21 7.71 17.16
N GLN A 245 -12.25 8.60 17.44
CA GLN A 245 -12.20 9.35 18.70
C GLN A 245 -13.26 10.42 18.82
N CYS A 246 -13.66 11.07 17.73
CA CYS A 246 -14.72 12.07 17.76
C CYS A 246 -16.03 11.52 18.36
N LEU A 247 -16.27 10.22 18.20
CA LEU A 247 -17.40 9.50 18.81
C LEU A 247 -17.31 9.33 20.34
N ARG A 248 -16.13 9.52 20.93
CA ARG A 248 -15.81 9.28 22.35
C ARG A 248 -15.40 10.55 23.11
N ILE A 249 -15.54 11.73 22.51
CA ILE A 249 -15.26 13.01 23.19
C ILE A 249 -16.34 13.24 24.26
N HIS A 250 -15.94 13.21 25.53
CA HIS A 250 -16.84 13.41 26.67
C HIS A 250 -16.45 14.60 27.54
N THR A 251 -15.18 14.99 27.53
CA THR A 251 -14.65 16.10 28.32
C THR A 251 -14.05 17.19 27.44
N ARG A 252 -13.85 18.38 28.01
CA ARG A 252 -13.15 19.50 27.35
C ARG A 252 -11.71 19.14 27.01
N SER A 253 -11.03 18.44 27.91
CA SER A 253 -9.65 17.98 27.69
C SER A 253 -9.54 16.99 26.53
N ASP A 254 -10.53 16.09 26.36
CA ASP A 254 -10.57 15.19 25.19
C ASP A 254 -10.68 15.99 23.89
N LEU A 255 -11.54 17.02 23.87
CA LEU A 255 -11.74 17.88 22.70
C LEU A 255 -10.44 18.62 22.36
N GLU A 256 -9.78 19.24 23.34
CA GLU A 256 -8.52 19.96 23.13
C GLU A 256 -7.41 19.04 22.59
N ALA A 257 -7.30 17.82 23.11
CA ALA A 257 -6.33 16.85 22.63
C ALA A 257 -6.60 16.44 21.16
N VAL A 258 -7.87 16.18 20.82
CA VAL A 258 -8.27 15.84 19.44
C VAL A 258 -8.06 17.02 18.49
N GLU A 259 -8.35 18.25 18.92
CA GLU A 259 -8.10 19.46 18.14
C GLU A 259 -6.61 19.66 17.83
N GLN A 260 -5.74 19.49 18.83
CA GLN A 260 -4.30 19.57 18.63
C GLN A 260 -3.81 18.49 17.65
N ALA A 261 -4.26 17.25 17.80
CA ALA A 261 -3.92 16.18 16.87
C ALA A 261 -4.44 16.46 15.45
N ASN A 262 -5.65 16.99 15.31
CA ASN A 262 -6.23 17.36 14.01
C ASN A 262 -5.42 18.49 13.34
N GLN A 263 -4.97 19.49 14.10
CA GLN A 263 -4.08 20.54 13.59
C GLN A 263 -2.76 19.97 13.07
N VAL A 264 -2.16 19.01 13.80
CA VAL A 264 -0.94 18.32 13.35
C VAL A 264 -1.20 17.62 12.02
N VAL A 265 -2.30 16.86 11.90
CA VAL A 265 -2.66 16.18 10.66
C VAL A 265 -2.88 17.17 9.52
N GLY A 266 -3.68 18.21 9.72
CA GLY A 266 -3.98 19.23 8.72
C GLY A 266 -2.71 19.90 8.21
N SER A 267 -1.81 20.31 9.11
CA SER A 267 -0.54 20.94 8.74
C SER A 267 0.35 20.07 7.83
N ARG A 268 0.24 18.74 7.96
CA ARG A 268 1.00 17.76 7.17
C ARG A 268 0.32 17.45 5.83
N LEU A 269 -1.00 17.37 5.81
CA LEU A 269 -1.76 17.12 4.56
C LEU A 269 -1.53 18.19 3.51
N TYR A 270 -1.51 19.46 3.91
CA TYR A 270 -1.27 20.58 2.98
C TYR A 270 0.14 20.58 2.37
N ARG A 271 1.09 19.79 2.91
CA ARG A 271 2.45 19.66 2.36
C ARG A 271 2.58 18.54 1.31
N LEU A 272 1.56 17.70 1.13
CA LEU A 272 1.63 16.58 0.21
C LEU A 272 1.54 17.06 -1.25
N ALA A 273 2.67 17.06 -1.95
CA ALA A 273 2.72 17.34 -3.38
C ALA A 273 1.85 16.34 -4.18
N PRO A 274 1.30 16.73 -5.35
CA PRO A 274 0.64 15.79 -6.25
C PRO A 274 1.56 14.62 -6.59
N ASP A 275 1.08 13.38 -6.48
CA ASP A 275 1.86 12.19 -6.82
C ASP A 275 1.40 11.61 -8.17
N PRO A 276 2.32 11.27 -9.09
CA PRO A 276 1.97 10.62 -10.35
C PRO A 276 1.42 9.19 -10.17
N ASN A 277 1.61 8.57 -8.99
CA ASN A 277 1.08 7.26 -8.69
C ASN A 277 -0.45 7.33 -8.46
N PRO A 278 -1.25 6.56 -9.21
CA PRO A 278 -2.71 6.61 -9.09
C PRO A 278 -3.22 6.14 -7.73
N LEU A 279 -2.54 5.20 -7.06
CA LEU A 279 -2.90 4.77 -5.71
C LEU A 279 -2.67 5.90 -4.70
N GLU A 280 -1.50 6.55 -4.73
CA GLU A 280 -1.20 7.69 -3.85
C GLU A 280 -2.18 8.83 -4.06
N CYS A 281 -2.48 9.16 -5.32
CA CYS A 281 -3.47 10.19 -5.64
C CYS A 281 -4.86 9.85 -5.06
N ALA A 282 -5.30 8.59 -5.21
CA ALA A 282 -6.57 8.15 -4.64
C ALA A 282 -6.57 8.16 -3.09
N LEU A 283 -5.48 7.71 -2.47
CA LEU A 283 -5.31 7.74 -1.02
C LEU A 283 -5.33 9.18 -0.50
N LYS A 284 -4.58 10.10 -1.10
CA LYS A 284 -4.58 11.53 -0.72
C LYS A 284 -5.95 12.16 -0.81
N LEU A 285 -6.66 11.93 -1.91
CA LEU A 285 -8.03 12.43 -2.08
C LEU A 285 -8.96 11.90 -0.99
N GLU A 286 -8.83 10.63 -0.67
CA GLU A 286 -9.64 10.02 0.38
C GLU A 286 -9.29 10.55 1.77
N VAL A 287 -8.00 10.65 2.10
CA VAL A 287 -7.49 11.23 3.35
C VAL A 287 -8.03 12.65 3.53
N GLN A 288 -8.04 13.46 2.46
CA GLN A 288 -8.59 14.81 2.47
C GLN A 288 -10.09 14.82 2.82
N LYS A 289 -10.89 13.95 2.18
CA LYS A 289 -12.33 13.84 2.49
C LYS A 289 -12.56 13.42 3.94
N TRP A 290 -11.75 12.48 4.43
CA TRP A 290 -11.82 12.05 5.83
C TRP A 290 -11.46 13.17 6.78
N TYR A 291 -10.44 13.96 6.44
CA TYR A 291 -9.98 15.06 7.27
C TYR A 291 -11.07 16.13 7.38
N GLU A 292 -11.68 16.51 6.27
CA GLU A 292 -12.81 17.45 6.23
C GLU A 292 -13.99 16.96 7.09
N TRP A 293 -14.28 15.66 7.04
CA TRP A 293 -15.33 15.07 7.88
C TRP A 293 -14.98 15.10 9.36
N VAL A 294 -13.75 14.72 9.74
CA VAL A 294 -13.27 14.76 11.12
C VAL A 294 -13.24 16.18 11.67
N ASP A 295 -12.78 17.15 10.87
CA ASP A 295 -12.76 18.57 11.23
C ASP A 295 -14.17 19.10 11.49
N GLY A 296 -15.14 18.74 10.63
CA GLY A 296 -16.55 19.05 10.84
C GLY A 296 -17.09 18.49 12.16
N ASP A 297 -16.85 17.20 12.44
CA ASP A 297 -17.26 16.55 13.68
C ASP A 297 -16.64 17.20 14.94
N ILE A 298 -15.37 17.62 14.85
CA ILE A 298 -14.68 18.34 15.94
C ILE A 298 -15.34 19.71 16.17
N ASN A 299 -15.64 20.45 15.11
CA ASN A 299 -16.31 21.76 15.20
C ASN A 299 -17.72 21.64 15.79
N ASP A 300 -18.48 20.61 15.41
CA ASP A 300 -19.80 20.32 15.99
C ASP A 300 -19.69 20.02 17.49
N LYS A 301 -18.67 19.25 17.90
CA LYS A 301 -18.41 18.96 19.31
C LYS A 301 -18.02 20.22 20.08
N ARG A 302 -17.17 21.07 19.52
CA ARG A 302 -16.81 22.37 20.10
C ARG A 302 -18.04 23.22 20.38
N MET A 303 -18.92 23.39 19.38
CA MET A 303 -20.18 24.11 19.56
C MET A 303 -21.06 23.51 20.67
N GLN A 304 -21.12 22.19 20.80
CA GLN A 304 -21.88 21.54 21.87
C GLN A 304 -21.33 21.86 23.27
N PHE A 305 -20.00 21.91 23.45
CA PHE A 305 -19.38 22.30 24.71
C PHE A 305 -19.62 23.78 25.02
N GLU A 306 -19.41 24.67 24.06
CA GLU A 306 -19.63 26.12 24.22
C GLU A 306 -21.09 26.42 24.58
N MET A 307 -22.05 25.76 23.92
CA MET A 307 -23.47 25.90 24.24
C MET A 307 -23.79 25.41 25.65
N ARG A 308 -23.18 24.30 26.10
CA ARG A 308 -23.38 23.78 27.46
C ARG A 308 -22.83 24.74 28.50
N GLU A 309 -21.60 25.21 28.32
CA GLU A 309 -20.96 26.19 29.21
C GLU A 309 -21.77 27.49 29.30
N PHE A 310 -22.29 27.97 28.16
CA PHE A 310 -23.17 29.13 28.10
C PHE A 310 -24.48 28.92 28.88
N MET A 311 -25.13 27.77 28.70
CA MET A 311 -26.38 27.43 29.41
C MET A 311 -26.16 27.29 30.93
N GLU A 312 -25.05 26.70 31.34
CA GLU A 312 -24.64 26.65 32.75
C GLU A 312 -24.44 28.07 33.30
N HIS A 313 -23.74 28.94 32.56
CA HIS A 313 -23.52 30.33 32.98
C HIS A 313 -24.83 31.12 33.14
N ILE A 314 -25.80 30.97 32.23
CA ILE A 314 -27.11 31.61 32.34
C ILE A 314 -27.88 31.14 33.57
N GLN A 315 -27.83 29.85 33.91
CA GLN A 315 -28.52 29.31 35.09
C GLN A 315 -28.02 29.95 36.39
N TYR A 316 -26.74 30.32 36.46
CA TYR A 316 -26.18 31.01 37.62
C TYR A 316 -26.46 32.52 37.64
N ILE A 317 -26.72 33.14 36.48
CA ILE A 317 -27.00 34.59 36.38
C ILE A 317 -28.46 34.92 36.72
N ILE A 318 -29.42 34.05 36.41
CA ILE A 318 -30.83 34.28 36.74
C ILE A 318 -30.98 34.17 38.27
N PRO A 319 -31.20 35.27 39.01
CA PRO A 319 -31.33 35.19 40.44
C PRO A 319 -32.59 34.39 40.76
N CYS A 320 -32.41 33.16 41.26
CA CYS A 320 -33.48 32.34 41.83
C CYS A 320 -33.90 32.90 43.20
N GLY A 321 -34.02 34.23 43.32
CA GLY A 321 -34.61 34.87 44.47
C GLY A 321 -36.06 34.42 44.56
N THR A 322 -36.47 33.94 45.73
CA THR A 322 -37.83 33.50 46.09
C THR A 322 -38.92 34.53 45.75
N GLU A 323 -38.55 35.79 45.46
CA GLU A 323 -39.45 36.86 45.07
C GLU A 323 -39.82 36.87 43.56
N TYR A 324 -39.00 36.31 42.67
CA TYR A 324 -39.26 36.37 41.22
C TYR A 324 -40.43 35.46 40.79
N GLY A 325 -40.72 34.40 41.57
CA GLY A 325 -41.87 33.51 41.34
C GLY A 325 -43.23 34.09 41.76
N ASN A 326 -43.27 35.17 42.55
CA ASN A 326 -44.51 35.73 43.06
C ASN A 326 -45.17 36.76 42.12
N ARG A 327 -44.44 37.32 41.14
CA ARG A 327 -45.01 38.32 40.20
C ARG A 327 -45.88 37.74 39.09
N TYR A 328 -45.88 36.44 38.87
CA TYR A 328 -46.63 35.79 37.78
C TYR A 328 -47.78 34.88 38.26
N ARG A 329 -48.08 34.85 39.57
CA ARG A 329 -49.22 34.09 40.13
C ARG A 329 -50.47 34.94 40.40
N ALA A 330 -50.45 36.23 40.09
CA ALA A 330 -51.56 37.14 40.33
C ALA A 330 -52.16 37.63 39.02
N ILE A 331 -52.73 36.73 38.20
CA ILE A 331 -53.79 37.02 37.22
C ILE A 331 -54.79 35.87 37.26
#